data_AF-A0A6N9TV60-F1
#
_entry.id   AF-A0A6N9TV60-F1
#
_cell.length_a   1.000
_cell.length_b   1.000
_cell.length_c   1.000
_cell.angle_alpha   90.00
_cell.angle_beta   90.00
_cell.angle_gamma   90.00
#
_symmetry.space_group_name_H-M   'P 1'
#
loop_
_entity.id
_entity.type
_entity.pdbx_description
1 polymer ?
#
loop_
_entity_poly.entity_id
_entity_poly.type
_entity_poly.pdbx_seq_one_letter_code
_entity_poly.pdbx_strand_id
1 'polypeptide(L)'
;MALNVGAQDVGNRSTAQGPSKQPEKKATAPAPDKLLFQLPQQIRTTLDAELPGDDADPAAIIQACELRIDAALTVQKAIEHYGNETLFRYAGPAVRLAHRTKSWQDKLDPATDKPFRGFNPWCRHVGISKSQSYRMVNEEPVADALRSLNPGQLTTEQVDILAPVLRQHDAARCRRVWEVATKMGATDRKTLLKARDSLELTVAEEADDDDRQPGKAGGERVPVVRFQAGRYDRESVRTAVRSDPEFARLLARDILAELEHLQGTEQPQSS
;
A
#
# COMPACT_ATOMS: atom_id res chain seq x y z
N MET A 1 22.80 -60.83 -26.98
CA MET A 1 21.68 -60.89 -27.94
C MET A 1 20.39 -60.74 -27.16
N ALA A 2 19.58 -59.76 -27.57
CA ALA A 2 18.35 -59.34 -26.93
C ALA A 2 17.19 -60.32 -27.16
N LEU A 3 16.14 -60.17 -26.34
CA LEU A 3 14.68 -60.21 -26.62
C LEU A 3 13.96 -60.78 -25.37
N ASN A 4 12.76 -60.40 -24.94
CA ASN A 4 11.78 -59.33 -25.17
C ASN A 4 10.60 -59.71 -24.24
N VAL A 5 10.21 -58.89 -23.26
CA VAL A 5 8.90 -58.20 -23.12
C VAL A 5 7.63 -59.07 -22.98
N GLY A 6 6.82 -58.73 -21.95
CA GLY A 6 5.39 -59.03 -21.80
C GLY A 6 5.03 -59.27 -20.32
N ALA A 7 4.69 -58.27 -19.49
CA ALA A 7 3.44 -57.50 -19.39
C ALA A 7 2.22 -58.30 -18.89
N GLN A 8 1.44 -57.65 -17.99
CA GLN A 8 0.12 -58.00 -17.42
C GLN A 8 0.11 -58.87 -16.14
N ASP A 9 -0.76 -58.66 -15.14
CA ASP A 9 -1.67 -57.57 -14.74
C ASP A 9 -2.27 -57.92 -13.35
N VAL A 10 -2.85 -56.92 -12.69
CA VAL A 10 -3.87 -56.90 -11.60
C VAL A 10 -3.81 -57.92 -10.45
N GLY A 11 -3.81 -57.39 -9.21
CA GLY A 11 -4.15 -58.18 -8.02
C GLY A 11 -4.35 -57.41 -6.72
N ASN A 12 -4.99 -56.26 -6.78
CA ASN A 12 -5.39 -55.44 -5.64
C ASN A 12 -6.41 -56.19 -4.74
N ARG A 13 -6.11 -56.39 -3.44
CA ARG A 13 -7.15 -56.53 -2.41
C ARG A 13 -6.71 -55.90 -1.09
N SER A 14 -7.26 -54.71 -0.90
CA SER A 14 -7.39 -53.93 0.30
C SER A 14 -8.09 -54.69 1.44
N THR A 15 -7.54 -54.61 2.65
CA THR A 15 -8.33 -54.60 3.89
C THR A 15 -7.87 -53.45 4.77
N ALA A 16 -8.82 -52.57 5.01
CA ALA A 16 -8.76 -51.35 5.79
C ALA A 16 -8.23 -51.56 7.22
N GLN A 17 -7.26 -50.73 7.62
CA GLN A 17 -7.08 -50.30 9.00
C GLN A 17 -7.39 -48.81 9.08
N GLY A 18 -8.38 -48.47 9.90
CA GLY A 18 -8.92 -47.13 10.04
C GLY A 18 -7.91 -46.14 10.60
N PRO A 19 -8.08 -44.84 10.30
CA PRO A 19 -7.17 -43.81 10.76
C PRO A 19 -7.31 -43.58 12.26
N SER A 20 -6.24 -43.87 12.99
CA SER A 20 -5.99 -43.34 14.34
C SER A 20 -6.12 -41.82 14.30
N LYS A 21 -7.16 -41.30 14.93
CA LYS A 21 -7.30 -39.88 15.29
C LYS A 21 -6.18 -39.52 16.26
N GLN A 22 -5.04 -39.09 15.73
CA GLN A 22 -4.12 -38.25 16.50
C GLN A 22 -4.85 -36.92 16.76
N PRO A 23 -4.93 -36.44 18.00
CA PRO A 23 -5.37 -35.07 18.23
C PRO A 23 -4.30 -34.17 17.63
N GLU A 24 -4.65 -33.51 16.52
CA GLU A 24 -3.91 -32.37 16.00
C GLU A 24 -3.67 -31.43 17.18
N LYS A 25 -2.40 -31.30 17.56
CA LYS A 25 -1.93 -30.21 18.39
C LYS A 25 -2.23 -28.95 17.58
N LYS A 26 -3.41 -28.36 17.80
CA LYS A 26 -3.71 -26.99 17.38
C LYS A 26 -2.52 -26.18 17.83
N ALA A 27 -1.75 -25.65 16.87
CA ALA A 27 -0.79 -24.61 17.12
C ALA A 27 -1.57 -23.47 17.75
N THR A 28 -1.56 -23.43 19.09
CA THR A 28 -2.14 -22.35 19.84
C THR A 28 -1.26 -21.17 19.48
N ALA A 29 -1.81 -20.21 18.74
CA ALA A 29 -1.18 -18.91 18.59
C ALA A 29 -0.74 -18.47 19.99
N PRO A 30 0.48 -17.91 20.16
CA PRO A 30 0.93 -17.46 21.47
C PRO A 30 -0.17 -16.57 22.05
N ALA A 31 -0.66 -16.94 23.24
CA ALA A 31 -1.68 -16.19 23.94
C ALA A 31 -1.26 -14.71 24.05
N PRO A 32 -2.22 -13.76 23.98
CA PRO A 32 -1.94 -12.33 24.07
C PRO A 32 -1.20 -11.91 25.36
N ASP A 33 -1.13 -12.79 26.35
CA ASP A 33 -0.40 -12.59 27.61
C ASP A 33 1.06 -12.17 27.44
N LYS A 34 1.78 -12.70 26.43
CA LYS A 34 3.22 -12.38 26.28
C LYS A 34 3.49 -10.90 25.99
N LEU A 35 2.52 -10.16 25.45
CA LEU A 35 2.65 -8.72 25.20
C LEU A 35 2.40 -7.90 26.47
N LEU A 36 1.47 -8.35 27.32
CA LEU A 36 1.27 -7.72 28.63
C LEU A 36 2.55 -7.79 29.45
N PHE A 37 3.31 -8.90 29.38
CA PHE A 37 4.60 -9.08 30.05
C PHE A 37 5.74 -8.16 29.57
N GLN A 38 5.57 -7.39 28.50
CA GLN A 38 6.55 -6.39 28.04
C GLN A 38 6.16 -4.95 28.37
N LEU A 39 4.95 -4.71 28.89
CA LEU A 39 4.51 -3.37 29.28
C LEU A 39 5.25 -2.85 30.53
N PRO A 40 5.47 -1.53 30.66
CA PRO A 40 6.00 -0.94 31.88
C PRO A 40 5.16 -1.32 33.10
N GLN A 41 5.82 -1.61 34.23
CA GLN A 41 5.15 -2.05 35.45
C GLN A 41 4.07 -1.07 35.90
N GLN A 42 4.30 0.24 35.74
CA GLN A 42 3.33 1.29 36.07
C GLN A 42 2.01 1.15 35.29
N ILE A 43 2.05 0.79 34.00
CA ILE A 43 0.85 0.59 33.18
C ILE A 43 0.06 -0.61 33.69
N ARG A 44 0.73 -1.70 34.08
CA ARG A 44 0.07 -2.87 34.67
C ARG A 44 -0.59 -2.53 35.98
N THR A 45 0.13 -1.86 36.89
CA THR A 45 -0.42 -1.43 38.17
C THR A 45 -1.66 -0.54 37.99
N THR A 46 -1.65 0.37 37.01
CA THR A 46 -2.81 1.23 36.72
C THR A 46 -4.00 0.46 36.14
N LEU A 47 -3.76 -0.60 35.37
CA LEU A 47 -4.83 -1.48 34.86
C LEU A 47 -5.43 -2.35 35.96
N ASP A 48 -4.59 -2.86 36.86
CA ASP A 48 -4.98 -3.79 37.93
C ASP A 48 -5.52 -3.11 39.19
N ALA A 49 -5.32 -1.80 39.35
CA ALA A 49 -5.82 -1.08 40.53
C ALA A 49 -7.36 -1.20 40.68
N GLU A 50 -7.91 -1.05 41.87
CA GLU A 50 -9.36 -0.95 42.01
C GLU A 50 -9.84 0.45 41.61
N LEU A 51 -11.02 0.55 40.99
CA LEU A 51 -11.64 1.86 40.78
C LEU A 51 -12.20 2.37 42.11
N PRO A 52 -12.22 3.69 42.35
CA PRO A 52 -12.93 4.25 43.49
C PRO A 52 -14.40 3.82 43.46
N GLY A 53 -14.98 3.55 44.64
CA GLY A 53 -16.40 3.24 44.76
C GLY A 53 -17.28 4.47 44.49
N ASP A 54 -18.59 4.23 44.32
CA ASP A 54 -19.57 5.26 43.93
C ASP A 54 -19.70 6.41 44.95
N ASP A 55 -19.27 6.19 46.20
CA ASP A 55 -19.28 7.18 47.28
C ASP A 55 -18.03 8.10 47.30
N ALA A 56 -17.07 7.90 46.40
CA ALA A 56 -15.87 8.71 46.30
C ALA A 56 -16.15 10.10 45.71
N ASP A 57 -15.23 11.05 45.93
CA ASP A 57 -15.29 12.37 45.31
C ASP A 57 -15.34 12.24 43.77
N PRO A 58 -16.31 12.86 43.07
CA PRO A 58 -16.41 12.78 41.61
C PRO A 58 -15.11 13.12 40.88
N ALA A 59 -14.31 14.05 41.40
CA ALA A 59 -13.01 14.40 40.83
C ALA A 59 -11.98 13.24 40.92
N ALA A 60 -12.00 12.48 42.02
CA ALA A 60 -11.15 11.29 42.18
C ALA A 60 -11.63 10.13 41.31
N ILE A 61 -12.95 9.96 41.15
CA ILE A 61 -13.54 8.95 40.25
C ILE A 61 -13.12 9.20 38.81
N ILE A 62 -13.30 10.42 38.30
CA ILE A 62 -12.96 10.74 36.91
C ILE A 62 -11.45 10.59 36.66
N GLN A 63 -10.60 11.03 37.60
CA GLN A 63 -9.15 10.90 37.47
C GLN A 63 -8.71 9.43 37.41
N ALA A 64 -9.29 8.56 38.23
CA ALA A 64 -8.98 7.12 38.21
C ALA A 64 -9.43 6.46 36.89
N CYS A 65 -10.60 6.85 36.37
CA CYS A 65 -11.09 6.39 35.07
C CYS A 65 -10.18 6.85 33.92
N GLU A 66 -9.79 8.13 33.87
CA GLU A 66 -8.88 8.67 32.86
C GLU A 66 -7.53 7.96 32.86
N LEU A 67 -6.92 7.77 34.04
CA LEU A 67 -5.66 7.03 34.17
C LEU A 67 -5.77 5.59 33.65
N ARG A 68 -6.89 4.91 33.91
CA ARG A 68 -7.12 3.55 33.41
C ARG A 68 -7.35 3.51 31.91
N ILE A 69 -8.10 4.47 31.37
CA ILE A 69 -8.33 4.60 29.92
C ILE A 69 -7.00 4.86 29.22
N ASP A 70 -6.18 5.78 29.71
CA ASP A 70 -4.87 6.08 29.14
C ASP A 70 -3.92 4.87 29.18
N ALA A 71 -3.93 4.12 30.28
CA ALA A 71 -3.20 2.86 30.40
C ALA A 71 -3.68 1.84 29.36
N ALA A 72 -5.00 1.66 29.20
CA ALA A 72 -5.58 0.74 28.22
C ALA A 72 -5.26 1.16 26.77
N LEU A 73 -5.33 2.45 26.44
CA LEU A 73 -4.95 2.99 25.14
C LEU A 73 -3.45 2.77 24.84
N THR A 74 -2.60 2.85 25.87
CA THR A 74 -1.18 2.54 25.75
C THR A 74 -0.95 1.07 25.40
N VAL A 75 -1.70 0.15 26.02
CA VAL A 75 -1.66 -1.28 25.68
C VAL A 75 -2.14 -1.52 24.26
N GLN A 76 -3.26 -0.92 23.86
CA GLN A 76 -3.77 -1.05 22.50
C GLN A 76 -2.71 -0.63 21.47
N LYS A 77 -2.07 0.54 21.65
CA LYS A 77 -1.00 1.02 20.77
C LYS A 77 0.18 0.04 20.71
N ALA A 78 0.56 -0.57 21.84
CA ALA A 78 1.63 -1.55 21.89
C ALA A 78 1.27 -2.85 21.12
N ILE A 79 0.03 -3.33 21.28
CA ILE A 79 -0.48 -4.48 20.53
C ILE A 79 -0.53 -4.19 19.04
N GLU A 80 -1.03 -3.03 18.63
CA GLU A 80 -1.06 -2.61 17.23
C GLU A 80 0.35 -2.50 16.65
N HIS A 81 1.29 -1.93 17.39
CA HIS A 81 2.69 -1.84 16.99
C HIS A 81 3.29 -3.24 16.78
N TYR A 82 3.18 -4.13 17.76
CA TYR A 82 3.68 -5.50 17.66
C TYR A 82 2.99 -6.30 16.55
N GLY A 83 1.67 -6.13 16.39
CA GLY A 83 0.91 -6.74 15.32
C GLY A 83 1.41 -6.30 13.94
N ASN A 84 1.70 -5.01 13.78
CA ASN A 84 2.31 -4.47 12.57
C ASN A 84 3.74 -5.02 12.35
N GLU A 85 4.60 -5.04 13.38
CA GLU A 85 5.94 -5.62 13.25
C GLU A 85 5.89 -7.10 12.85
N THR A 86 4.97 -7.86 13.46
CA THR A 86 4.74 -9.27 13.14
C THR A 86 4.28 -9.43 11.70
N LEU A 87 3.31 -8.61 11.26
CA LEU A 87 2.84 -8.59 9.88
C LEU A 87 4.00 -8.31 8.90
N PHE A 88 4.81 -7.28 9.15
CA PHE A 88 5.94 -6.92 8.27
C PHE A 88 7.00 -8.02 8.24
N ARG A 89 7.34 -8.60 9.40
CA ARG A 89 8.32 -9.68 9.50
C ARG A 89 7.94 -10.92 8.68
N TYR A 90 6.67 -11.32 8.71
CA TYR A 90 6.22 -12.57 8.07
C TYR A 90 5.64 -12.34 6.67
N ALA A 91 4.80 -11.32 6.48
CA ALA A 91 4.18 -11.04 5.18
C ALA A 91 5.09 -10.18 4.28
N GLY A 92 5.92 -9.29 4.83
CA GLY A 92 6.77 -8.38 4.06
C GLY A 92 7.65 -9.09 3.03
N PRO A 93 8.43 -10.14 3.38
CA PRO A 93 9.20 -10.90 2.41
C PRO A 93 8.36 -11.53 1.28
N ALA A 94 7.16 -12.02 1.59
CA ALA A 94 6.25 -12.62 0.62
C ALA A 94 5.68 -11.57 -0.34
N VAL A 95 5.26 -10.42 0.18
CA VAL A 95 4.76 -9.28 -0.59
C VAL A 95 5.84 -8.73 -1.53
N ARG A 96 7.08 -8.59 -1.04
CA ARG A 96 8.24 -8.19 -1.86
C ARG A 96 8.54 -9.19 -2.97
N LEU A 97 8.49 -10.49 -2.65
CA LEU A 97 8.72 -11.53 -3.65
C LEU A 97 7.66 -11.49 -4.75
N ALA A 98 6.38 -11.37 -4.36
CA ALA A 98 5.27 -11.25 -5.30
C ALA A 98 5.42 -10.00 -6.18
N HIS A 99 5.75 -8.85 -5.59
CA HIS A 99 5.99 -7.60 -6.33
C HIS A 99 7.11 -7.75 -7.36
N ARG A 100 8.30 -8.23 -6.92
CA ARG A 100 9.49 -8.36 -7.77
C ARG A 100 9.29 -9.35 -8.92
N THR A 101 8.61 -10.46 -8.66
CA THR A 101 8.37 -11.51 -9.67
C THR A 101 7.12 -11.26 -10.51
N LYS A 102 6.32 -10.26 -10.15
CA LYS A 102 4.99 -10.00 -10.73
C LYS A 102 4.03 -11.19 -10.64
N SER A 103 4.28 -12.16 -9.76
CA SER A 103 3.47 -13.38 -9.63
C SER A 103 2.03 -13.13 -9.18
N TRP A 104 1.73 -11.93 -8.68
CA TRP A 104 0.37 -11.49 -8.37
C TRP A 104 -0.51 -11.34 -9.63
N GLN A 105 0.10 -11.15 -10.82
CA GLN A 105 -0.63 -11.03 -12.09
C GLN A 105 -1.31 -12.34 -12.50
N ASP A 106 -0.79 -13.48 -12.06
CA ASP A 106 -1.34 -14.80 -12.39
C ASP A 106 -2.51 -15.19 -11.48
N LYS A 107 -2.83 -14.38 -10.45
CA LYS A 107 -3.96 -14.62 -9.55
C LYS A 107 -5.24 -14.00 -10.10
N LEU A 108 -6.30 -14.78 -10.04
CA LEU A 108 -7.65 -14.34 -10.38
C LEU A 108 -8.28 -13.61 -9.19
N ASP A 109 -8.86 -12.44 -9.48
CA ASP A 109 -9.71 -11.70 -8.58
C ASP A 109 -11.04 -12.46 -8.41
N PRO A 110 -11.39 -12.92 -7.19
CA PRO A 110 -12.62 -13.68 -6.96
C PRO A 110 -13.91 -12.92 -7.33
N ALA A 111 -13.86 -11.59 -7.40
CA ALA A 111 -15.02 -10.80 -7.79
C ALA A 111 -15.27 -10.78 -9.30
N THR A 112 -14.23 -10.96 -10.11
CA THR A 112 -14.31 -10.79 -11.58
C THR A 112 -13.87 -12.01 -12.37
N ASP A 113 -13.31 -13.02 -11.71
CA ASP A 113 -12.69 -14.23 -12.30
C ASP A 113 -11.62 -13.88 -13.37
N LYS A 114 -11.01 -12.70 -13.22
CA LYS A 114 -9.98 -12.18 -14.13
C LYS A 114 -8.69 -11.90 -13.35
N PRO A 115 -7.52 -11.92 -14.01
CA PRO A 115 -6.27 -11.47 -13.41
C PRO A 115 -6.39 -10.13 -12.71
N PHE A 116 -5.74 -9.97 -11.56
CA PHE A 116 -5.65 -8.68 -10.89
C PHE A 116 -5.04 -7.62 -11.83
N ARG A 117 -5.70 -6.46 -11.92
CA ARG A 117 -5.27 -5.36 -12.81
C ARG A 117 -4.05 -4.60 -12.31
N GLY A 118 -3.66 -4.79 -11.04
CA GLY A 118 -2.59 -4.05 -10.40
C GLY A 118 -2.17 -4.69 -9.08
N PHE A 119 -1.02 -4.26 -8.57
CA PHE A 119 -0.47 -4.77 -7.32
C PHE A 119 -1.27 -4.34 -6.10
N ASN A 120 -1.71 -3.08 -6.04
CA ASN A 120 -2.53 -2.58 -4.93
C ASN A 120 -3.90 -3.28 -4.81
N PRO A 121 -4.67 -3.53 -5.90
CA PRO A 121 -5.86 -4.38 -5.84
C PRO A 121 -5.60 -5.77 -5.25
N TRP A 122 -4.50 -6.42 -5.66
CA TRP A 122 -4.11 -7.71 -5.10
C TRP A 122 -3.76 -7.62 -3.60
N CYS A 123 -3.00 -6.61 -3.18
CA CYS A 123 -2.68 -6.36 -1.77
C CYS A 123 -3.96 -6.19 -0.93
N ARG A 124 -4.91 -5.38 -1.42
CA ARG A 124 -6.18 -5.15 -0.73
C ARG A 124 -6.99 -6.45 -0.59
N HIS A 125 -6.97 -7.31 -1.61
CA HIS A 125 -7.63 -8.61 -1.56
C HIS A 125 -7.05 -9.51 -0.45
N VAL A 126 -5.73 -9.50 -0.26
CA VAL A 126 -5.06 -10.27 0.82
C VAL A 126 -5.05 -9.56 2.17
N GLY A 127 -5.80 -8.47 2.33
CA GLY A 127 -5.94 -7.73 3.59
C GLY A 127 -4.82 -6.73 3.89
N ILE A 128 -4.00 -6.39 2.90
CA ILE A 128 -2.90 -5.42 3.03
C ILE A 128 -3.34 -4.07 2.44
N SER A 129 -3.30 -3.01 3.26
CA SER A 129 -3.63 -1.66 2.79
C SER A 129 -2.56 -1.10 1.84
N LYS A 130 -2.92 -0.08 1.05
CA LYS A 130 -1.98 0.64 0.16
C LYS A 130 -0.77 1.21 0.91
N SER A 131 -0.99 1.73 2.13
CA SER A 131 0.11 2.25 2.95
C SER A 131 1.04 1.12 3.41
N GLN A 132 0.48 -0.02 3.86
CA GLN A 132 1.29 -1.17 4.27
C GLN A 132 2.06 -1.77 3.09
N SER A 133 1.44 -1.91 1.91
CA SER A 133 2.13 -2.43 0.72
C SER A 133 3.30 -1.54 0.31
N TYR A 134 3.11 -0.22 0.29
CA TYR A 134 4.19 0.75 0.05
C TYR A 134 5.33 0.58 1.05
N ARG A 135 5.01 0.50 2.35
CA ARG A 135 6.03 0.37 3.39
C ARG A 135 6.80 -0.94 3.30
N MET A 136 6.13 -2.05 3.01
CA MET A 136 6.75 -3.37 2.87
C MET A 136 7.65 -3.47 1.62
N VAL A 137 7.28 -2.80 0.53
CA VAL A 137 7.99 -2.89 -0.75
C VAL A 137 9.11 -1.85 -0.87
N ASN A 138 8.92 -0.65 -0.30
CA ASN A 138 9.81 0.49 -0.47
C ASN A 138 10.49 0.90 0.84
N GLU A 139 9.73 1.32 1.84
CA GLU A 139 10.26 1.97 3.06
C GLU A 139 11.14 1.05 3.90
N GLU A 140 10.65 -0.15 4.26
CA GLU A 140 11.39 -1.10 5.10
C GLU A 140 12.71 -1.55 4.44
N PRO A 141 12.75 -1.93 3.14
CA PRO A 141 14.01 -2.22 2.46
C PRO A 141 15.01 -1.06 2.46
N VAL A 142 14.54 0.19 2.27
CA VAL A 142 15.41 1.37 2.31
C VAL A 142 15.92 1.62 3.73
N ALA A 143 15.04 1.56 4.74
CA ALA A 143 15.42 1.70 6.14
C ALA A 143 16.45 0.64 6.56
N ASP A 144 16.27 -0.61 6.11
CA ASP A 144 17.21 -1.71 6.34
C ASP A 144 18.55 -1.48 5.66
N ALA A 145 18.56 -1.01 4.42
CA ALA A 145 19.78 -0.67 3.69
C ALA A 145 20.55 0.47 4.39
N LEU A 146 19.85 1.42 5.01
CA LEU A 146 20.44 2.57 5.69
C LEU A 146 20.67 2.35 7.20
N ARG A 147 20.33 1.18 7.75
CA ARG A 147 20.34 0.93 9.22
C ARG A 147 21.67 1.29 9.89
N SER A 148 22.80 1.07 9.23
CA SER A 148 24.14 1.42 9.77
C SER A 148 24.44 2.92 9.80
N LEU A 149 23.66 3.73 9.09
CA LEU A 149 23.84 5.18 8.96
C LEU A 149 22.89 5.98 9.85
N ASN A 150 21.98 5.32 10.58
CA ASN A 150 20.99 5.93 11.47
C ASN A 150 20.26 7.14 10.84
N PRO A 151 19.54 6.96 9.72
CA PRO A 151 18.91 8.06 8.99
C PRO A 151 17.76 8.75 9.74
N GLY A 152 17.33 8.20 10.88
CA GLY A 152 16.11 8.61 11.56
C GLY A 152 14.87 8.12 10.81
N GLN A 153 13.78 8.88 10.94
CA GLN A 153 12.54 8.60 10.19
C GLN A 153 12.67 9.12 8.75
N LEU A 154 12.51 8.21 7.78
CA LEU A 154 12.53 8.55 6.37
C LEU A 154 11.20 9.18 5.94
N THR A 155 11.26 10.21 5.11
CA THR A 155 10.08 10.78 4.45
C THR A 155 9.73 10.00 3.19
N THR A 156 8.47 10.05 2.76
CA THR A 156 8.01 9.42 1.50
C THR A 156 8.87 9.85 0.31
N GLU A 157 9.19 11.15 0.19
CA GLU A 157 10.01 11.65 -0.92
C GLU A 157 11.43 11.07 -0.93
N GLN A 158 12.03 10.85 0.25
CA GLN A 158 13.35 10.22 0.37
C GLN A 158 13.27 8.76 -0.07
N VAL A 159 12.24 8.04 0.37
CA VAL A 159 12.00 6.64 0.01
C VAL A 159 11.76 6.49 -1.49
N ASP A 160 10.97 7.37 -2.11
CA ASP A 160 10.65 7.32 -3.55
C ASP A 160 11.90 7.47 -4.43
N ILE A 161 12.94 8.15 -3.95
CA ILE A 161 14.22 8.30 -4.67
C ILE A 161 15.13 7.11 -4.44
N LEU A 162 15.17 6.61 -3.19
CA LEU A 162 16.12 5.60 -2.76
C LEU A 162 15.67 4.18 -3.07
N ALA A 163 14.36 3.90 -3.04
CA ALA A 163 13.81 2.57 -3.30
C ALA A 163 14.14 2.07 -4.73
N PRO A 164 13.99 2.88 -5.80
CA PRO A 164 14.42 2.46 -7.13
C PRO A 164 15.93 2.22 -7.24
N VAL A 165 16.75 3.04 -6.56
CA VAL A 165 18.21 2.81 -6.49
C VAL A 165 18.50 1.47 -5.83
N LEU A 166 17.87 1.18 -4.69
CA LEU A 166 18.02 -0.08 -3.99
C LEU A 166 17.65 -1.28 -4.87
N ARG A 167 16.54 -1.20 -5.62
CA ARG A 167 16.05 -2.28 -6.49
C ARG A 167 16.96 -2.55 -7.69
N GLN A 168 17.43 -1.50 -8.36
CA GLN A 168 18.14 -1.63 -9.64
C GLN A 168 19.66 -1.73 -9.47
N HIS A 169 20.19 -1.19 -8.37
CA HIS A 169 21.62 -1.01 -8.20
C HIS A 169 22.23 -1.71 -7.01
N ASP A 170 21.47 -1.97 -5.92
CA ASP A 170 21.86 -2.58 -4.63
C ASP A 170 21.87 -1.64 -3.40
N ALA A 171 22.00 -2.25 -2.22
CA ALA A 171 22.05 -1.55 -0.93
C ALA A 171 23.34 -0.74 -0.71
N ALA A 172 24.45 -1.10 -1.35
CA ALA A 172 25.70 -0.37 -1.21
C ALA A 172 25.62 0.98 -1.94
N ARG A 173 25.06 1.00 -3.15
CA ARG A 173 24.82 2.22 -3.92
C ARG A 173 23.73 3.09 -3.30
N CYS A 174 22.65 2.49 -2.77
CA CYS A 174 21.65 3.23 -1.99
C CYS A 174 22.27 3.96 -0.78
N ARG A 175 23.12 3.27 0.01
CA ARG A 175 23.88 3.90 1.10
C ARG A 175 24.79 5.01 0.59
N ARG A 176 25.45 4.80 -0.54
CA ARG A 176 26.37 5.79 -1.11
C ARG A 176 25.65 7.08 -1.52
N VAL A 177 24.45 6.98 -2.09
CA VAL A 177 23.60 8.15 -2.38
C VAL A 177 23.32 8.94 -1.10
N TRP A 178 22.93 8.25 -0.02
CA TRP A 178 22.68 8.88 1.27
C TRP A 178 23.91 9.61 1.82
N GLU A 179 25.06 8.92 1.86
CA GLU A 179 26.33 9.51 2.33
C GLU A 179 26.74 10.75 1.54
N VAL A 180 26.61 10.72 0.20
CA VAL A 180 26.93 11.86 -0.66
C VAL A 180 25.98 13.01 -0.38
N ALA A 181 24.68 12.76 -0.26
CA ALA A 181 23.70 13.79 0.10
C ALA A 181 24.00 14.42 1.47
N THR A 182 24.31 13.61 2.48
CA THR A 182 24.73 14.11 3.80
C THR A 182 25.97 15.01 3.70
N LYS A 183 26.96 14.65 2.87
CA LYS A 183 28.14 15.51 2.62
C LYS A 183 27.80 16.81 1.88
N MET A 184 26.71 16.85 1.13
CA MET A 184 26.18 18.05 0.50
C MET A 184 25.36 18.93 1.46
N GLY A 185 25.13 18.47 2.70
CA GLY A 185 24.52 19.24 3.78
C GLY A 185 23.02 18.98 4.00
N ALA A 186 22.37 18.15 3.18
CA ALA A 186 20.94 17.83 3.34
C ALA A 186 20.58 16.47 2.73
N THR A 187 19.49 15.85 3.22
CA THR A 187 18.92 14.62 2.66
C THR A 187 17.52 14.85 2.10
N ASP A 188 17.25 16.07 1.62
CA ASP A 188 16.00 16.38 0.91
C ASP A 188 15.97 15.78 -0.50
N ARG A 189 14.79 15.81 -1.13
CA ARG A 189 14.57 15.28 -2.48
C ARG A 189 15.57 15.80 -3.51
N LYS A 190 15.82 17.11 -3.51
CA LYS A 190 16.71 17.76 -4.48
C LYS A 190 18.15 17.29 -4.31
N THR A 191 18.60 17.13 -3.07
CA THR A 191 19.97 16.76 -2.73
C THR A 191 20.21 15.28 -2.96
N LEU A 192 19.24 14.42 -2.66
CA LEU A 192 19.30 12.99 -2.99
C LEU A 192 19.34 12.74 -4.50
N LEU A 193 18.55 13.48 -5.29
CA LEU A 193 18.61 13.40 -6.76
C LEU A 193 19.99 13.82 -7.29
N LYS A 194 20.53 14.96 -6.82
CA LYS A 194 21.88 15.40 -7.20
C LYS A 194 22.95 14.38 -6.79
N ALA A 195 22.84 13.80 -5.59
CA ALA A 195 23.77 12.78 -5.12
C ALA A 195 23.72 11.53 -6.00
N ARG A 196 22.53 11.04 -6.34
CA ARG A 196 22.33 9.94 -7.29
C ARG A 196 22.95 10.23 -8.65
N ASP A 197 22.67 11.40 -9.20
CA ASP A 197 23.16 11.80 -10.53
C ASP A 197 24.68 11.96 -10.53
N SER A 198 25.28 12.47 -9.44
CA SER A 198 26.74 12.56 -9.28
C SER A 198 27.44 11.20 -9.17
N LEU A 199 26.69 10.16 -8.81
CA LEU A 199 27.16 8.77 -8.77
C LEU A 199 26.87 8.03 -10.08
N GLU A 200 26.34 8.73 -11.10
CA GLU A 200 25.98 8.19 -12.41
C GLU A 200 25.01 7.00 -12.34
N LEU A 201 24.16 6.98 -11.30
CA LEU A 201 23.19 5.92 -11.07
C LEU A 201 21.94 6.18 -11.91
N THR A 202 21.85 5.50 -13.05
CA THR A 202 20.68 5.58 -13.94
C THR A 202 19.59 4.64 -13.46
N VAL A 203 18.51 5.21 -12.93
CA VAL A 203 17.29 4.48 -12.57
C VAL A 203 16.35 4.51 -13.77
N ALA A 204 16.04 3.35 -14.35
CA ALA A 204 15.00 3.24 -15.36
C ALA A 204 13.64 3.57 -14.75
N GLU A 205 12.78 4.25 -15.51
CA GLU A 205 11.35 4.35 -15.16
C GLU A 205 10.81 2.91 -15.08
N GLU A 206 10.63 2.44 -13.85
CA GLU A 206 9.84 1.25 -13.62
C GLU A 206 8.45 1.58 -14.13
N ALA A 207 7.90 0.70 -14.96
CA ALA A 207 6.50 0.76 -15.33
C ALA A 207 5.69 0.47 -14.05
N ASP A 208 5.64 1.44 -13.14
CA ASP A 208 4.65 1.53 -12.10
C ASP A 208 3.31 1.71 -12.82
N ASP A 209 2.67 0.58 -13.10
CA ASP A 209 1.32 0.50 -13.64
C ASP A 209 0.27 0.88 -12.59
N ASP A 210 0.68 1.43 -11.44
CA ASP A 210 -0.23 1.77 -10.35
C ASP A 210 -0.92 3.14 -10.50
N ASP A 211 -0.68 3.89 -11.58
CA ASP A 211 -1.46 5.10 -11.91
C ASP A 211 -1.69 5.35 -13.43
N ARG A 212 -1.32 4.41 -14.32
CA ARG A 212 -1.70 4.55 -15.73
C ARG A 212 -3.13 4.06 -15.94
N GLN A 213 -4.07 5.00 -15.99
CA GLN A 213 -5.29 4.81 -16.80
C GLN A 213 -4.89 4.18 -18.14
N PRO A 214 -5.68 3.22 -18.67
CA PRO A 214 -5.35 2.57 -19.92
C PRO A 214 -5.40 3.62 -21.03
N GLY A 215 -4.22 4.01 -21.52
CA GLY A 215 -4.07 5.06 -22.54
C GLY A 215 -2.61 5.52 -22.68
N LYS A 216 -1.73 4.65 -23.16
CA LYS A 216 -0.41 5.06 -23.67
C LYS A 216 -0.58 5.74 -25.03
N ALA A 217 0.03 6.91 -25.22
CA ALA A 217 1.00 7.19 -26.29
C ALA A 217 1.42 8.66 -26.20
N GLY A 218 2.69 8.94 -26.49
CA GLY A 218 3.17 10.31 -26.66
C GLY A 218 2.33 11.03 -27.71
N GLY A 219 1.71 12.12 -27.29
CA GLY A 219 0.86 12.97 -28.08
C GLY A 219 0.52 14.17 -27.22
N GLU A 220 0.76 15.35 -27.77
CA GLU A 220 0.45 16.67 -27.26
C GLU A 220 -0.77 16.65 -26.32
N ARG A 221 -0.57 17.10 -25.07
CA ARG A 221 -1.60 17.10 -24.02
C ARG A 221 -2.70 18.10 -24.38
N VAL A 222 -3.59 17.73 -25.28
CA VAL A 222 -4.86 18.43 -25.48
C VAL A 222 -5.75 18.09 -24.27
N PRO A 223 -6.17 19.07 -23.45
CA PRO A 223 -7.04 18.81 -22.32
C PRO A 223 -8.39 18.28 -22.81
N VAL A 224 -8.70 17.01 -22.54
CA VAL A 224 -10.01 16.43 -22.89
C VAL A 224 -10.98 16.73 -21.75
N VAL A 225 -11.92 17.64 -21.98
CA VAL A 225 -13.06 17.83 -21.08
C VAL A 225 -14.05 16.69 -21.35
N ARG A 226 -14.27 15.83 -20.34
CA ARG A 226 -15.26 14.74 -20.44
C ARG A 226 -16.65 15.27 -20.10
N PHE A 227 -17.59 15.08 -21.02
CA PHE A 227 -19.01 15.27 -20.77
C PHE A 227 -19.58 13.99 -20.15
N GLN A 228 -20.07 14.05 -18.92
CA GLN A 228 -20.78 12.93 -18.29
C GLN A 228 -22.16 13.41 -17.85
N ALA A 229 -23.20 12.67 -18.24
CA ALA A 229 -24.58 12.87 -17.78
C ALA A 229 -25.13 14.31 -17.96
N GLY A 230 -24.88 14.94 -19.11
CA GLY A 230 -25.45 16.26 -19.42
C GLY A 230 -24.77 17.45 -18.74
N ARG A 231 -23.65 17.23 -18.02
CA ARG A 231 -22.94 18.29 -17.30
C ARG A 231 -21.42 18.13 -17.47
N TYR A 232 -20.76 19.25 -17.66
CA TYR A 232 -19.30 19.32 -17.63
C TYR A 232 -18.80 19.33 -16.18
N ASP A 233 -17.78 18.53 -15.88
CA ASP A 233 -17.11 18.59 -14.59
C ASP A 233 -16.40 19.94 -14.42
N ARG A 234 -16.78 20.69 -13.38
CA ARG A 234 -16.35 22.07 -13.15
C ARG A 234 -14.85 22.18 -12.90
N GLU A 235 -14.25 21.17 -12.26
CA GLU A 235 -12.81 21.16 -11.99
C GLU A 235 -12.00 20.83 -13.25
N SER A 236 -12.47 19.88 -14.05
CA SER A 236 -11.89 19.56 -15.37
C SER A 236 -11.93 20.76 -16.32
N VAL A 237 -13.05 21.50 -16.38
CA VAL A 237 -13.18 22.71 -17.18
C VAL A 237 -12.24 23.81 -16.68
N ARG A 238 -12.18 24.07 -15.36
CA ARG A 238 -11.26 25.06 -14.79
C ARG A 238 -9.79 24.75 -15.07
N THR A 239 -9.44 23.47 -15.04
CA THR A 239 -8.07 23.02 -15.29
C THR A 239 -7.71 23.19 -16.77
N ALA A 240 -8.61 22.79 -17.67
CA ALA A 240 -8.44 22.94 -19.12
C ALA A 240 -8.33 24.42 -19.55
N VAL A 241 -9.17 25.30 -18.99
CA VAL A 241 -9.15 26.75 -19.26
C VAL A 241 -7.86 27.42 -18.77
N ARG A 242 -7.30 26.95 -17.64
CA ARG A 242 -6.03 27.47 -17.12
C ARG A 242 -4.82 27.03 -17.95
N SER A 243 -4.88 25.83 -18.53
CA SER A 243 -3.80 25.30 -19.36
C SER A 243 -3.81 25.86 -20.78
N ASP A 244 -4.98 26.22 -21.33
CA ASP A 244 -5.11 26.72 -22.69
C ASP A 244 -6.29 27.72 -22.83
N PRO A 245 -6.02 29.03 -22.95
CA PRO A 245 -7.05 30.06 -23.14
C PRO A 245 -7.79 29.97 -24.49
N GLU A 246 -7.18 29.39 -25.53
CA GLU A 246 -7.83 29.20 -26.84
C GLU A 246 -8.88 28.08 -26.75
N PHE A 247 -8.58 27.02 -26.00
CA PHE A 247 -9.51 25.94 -25.68
C PHE A 247 -10.75 26.45 -24.93
N ALA A 248 -10.59 27.44 -24.05
CA ALA A 248 -11.70 28.09 -23.35
C ALA A 248 -12.67 28.81 -24.30
N ARG A 249 -12.15 29.42 -25.39
CA ARG A 249 -12.95 30.08 -26.42
C ARG A 249 -13.72 29.07 -27.28
N LEU A 250 -13.08 27.95 -27.62
CA LEU A 250 -13.72 26.83 -28.33
C LEU A 250 -14.86 26.23 -27.51
N LEU A 251 -14.61 25.93 -26.23
CA LEU A 251 -15.62 25.38 -25.33
C LEU A 251 -16.81 26.35 -25.14
N ALA A 252 -16.53 27.66 -25.00
CA ALA A 252 -17.59 28.67 -24.91
C ALA A 252 -18.44 28.75 -26.19
N ARG A 253 -17.82 28.57 -27.37
CA ARG A 253 -18.51 28.59 -28.66
C ARG A 253 -19.40 27.35 -28.85
N ASP A 254 -18.93 26.17 -28.44
CA ASP A 254 -19.73 24.94 -28.49
C ASP A 254 -20.91 25.00 -27.51
N ILE A 255 -20.69 25.50 -26.28
CA ILE A 255 -21.77 25.71 -25.31
C ILE A 255 -22.81 26.71 -25.83
N LEU A 256 -22.37 27.81 -26.45
CA LEU A 256 -23.28 28.80 -27.05
C LEU A 256 -24.08 28.21 -28.21
N ALA A 257 -23.44 27.46 -29.11
CA ALA A 257 -24.12 26.80 -30.23
C ALA A 257 -25.17 25.79 -29.76
N GLU A 258 -24.89 25.05 -28.69
CA GLU A 258 -25.83 24.07 -28.15
C GLU A 258 -26.98 24.71 -27.36
N LEU A 259 -26.73 25.84 -26.68
CA LEU A 259 -27.78 26.66 -26.07
C LEU A 259 -28.69 27.33 -27.11
N GLU A 260 -28.14 27.80 -28.23
CA GLU A 260 -28.92 28.34 -29.35
C GLU A 260 -29.79 27.24 -30.00
N HIS A 261 -29.28 26.02 -30.11
CA HIS A 261 -30.04 24.88 -30.64
C HIS A 261 -31.20 24.46 -29.71
N LEU A 262 -31.01 24.58 -28.39
CA LEU A 262 -32.05 24.33 -27.38
C LEU A 262 -33.09 25.46 -27.32
N GLN A 263 -32.70 26.71 -27.58
CA GLN A 263 -33.63 27.84 -27.62
C GLN A 263 -34.39 27.94 -28.94
N GLY A 264 -33.81 27.47 -30.06
CA GLY A 264 -34.49 27.39 -31.36
C GLY A 264 -35.57 26.31 -31.44
N THR A 265 -35.58 25.35 -30.52
CA THR A 265 -36.60 24.28 -30.44
C THR A 265 -37.84 24.68 -29.62
N GLU A 266 -37.84 25.88 -29.00
CA GLU A 266 -38.97 26.43 -28.24
C GLU A 266 -39.71 27.58 -28.97
N GLN A 267 -39.51 27.80 -30.26
CA GLN A 267 -40.45 28.63 -31.03
C GLN A 267 -41.67 27.79 -31.45
N PRO A 268 -42.86 27.96 -30.81
CA PRO A 268 -44.07 27.43 -31.39
C PRO A 268 -44.30 28.16 -32.72
N GLN A 269 -44.59 27.41 -33.77
CA GLN A 269 -45.26 27.96 -34.94
C GLN A 269 -46.63 28.46 -34.50
N SER A 270 -46.71 29.71 -34.06
CA SER A 270 -47.97 30.46 -34.00
C SER A 270 -48.36 30.78 -35.43
N SER A 271 -49.39 30.07 -35.90
CA SER A 271 -50.27 30.51 -36.99
C SER A 271 -51.04 31.76 -36.60
#